data_AF-A0A1Y3DWA5-F1
#
_entry.id   AF-A0A1Y3DWA5-F1
#
_cell.length_a   1.000
_cell.length_b   1.000
_cell.length_c   1.000
_cell.angle_alpha   90.00
_cell.angle_beta   90.00
_cell.angle_gamma   90.00
#
_symmetry.space_group_name_H-M   'P 1'
#
loop_
_entity.id
_entity.type
_entity.pdbx_description
1 polymer ?
#
loop_
_entity_poly.entity_id
_entity_poly.type
_entity_poly.pdbx_seq_one_letter_code
_entity_poly.pdbx_strand_id
1 'polypeptide(L)'
;MTSPHFLDPKLMKKYDELTSNNPHSSDPRFLQMNQFNHCAYRYTMFCRCARELGEDNPRCKFQYYRAQIACTAEQLEDWNDHREKGTCVMDVLPDRLTAHLRQ
;
A
#
# COMPACT_ATOMS: atom_id res chain seq x y z
N MET A 1 1.93 -20.48 -24.22
CA MET A 1 1.10 -19.37 -23.73
C MET A 1 1.75 -18.88 -22.45
N THR A 2 2.64 -17.91 -22.56
CA THR A 2 3.42 -17.36 -21.45
C THR A 2 2.48 -16.61 -20.51
N SER A 3 2.27 -17.17 -19.31
CA SER A 3 1.56 -16.49 -18.24
C SER A 3 2.18 -15.11 -18.04
N PRO A 4 1.39 -14.02 -17.98
CA PRO A 4 1.95 -12.71 -17.66
C PRO A 4 2.65 -12.84 -16.31
N HIS A 5 3.89 -12.37 -16.22
CA HIS A 5 4.70 -12.36 -14.99
C HIS A 5 3.96 -11.57 -13.90
N PHE A 6 3.02 -12.22 -13.23
CA PHE A 6 2.49 -11.76 -11.95
C PHE A 6 3.65 -11.90 -10.98
N LEU A 7 4.15 -10.77 -10.49
CA LEU A 7 5.23 -10.75 -9.49
C LEU A 7 4.91 -11.78 -8.40
N ASP A 8 5.83 -12.73 -8.16
CA ASP A 8 5.64 -13.79 -7.17
C ASP A 8 5.25 -13.14 -5.83
N PRO A 9 4.08 -13.45 -5.24
CA PRO A 9 3.66 -12.90 -3.96
C PRO A 9 4.71 -13.08 -2.85
N LYS A 10 5.54 -14.13 -2.93
CA LYS A 10 6.66 -14.36 -2.01
C LYS A 10 7.75 -13.29 -2.14
N LEU A 11 7.97 -12.75 -3.33
CA LEU A 11 8.92 -11.67 -3.58
C LEU A 11 8.43 -10.37 -2.93
N MET A 12 7.13 -10.06 -3.03
CA MET A 12 6.52 -8.87 -2.43
C MET A 12 6.67 -8.86 -0.91
N LYS A 13 6.39 -10.02 -0.27
CA LYS A 13 6.53 -10.22 1.17
C LYS A 13 7.96 -9.96 1.65
N LYS A 14 8.96 -10.44 0.91
CA LYS A 14 10.38 -10.22 1.25
C LYS A 14 10.75 -8.74 1.25
N TYR A 15 10.28 -7.96 0.27
CA TYR A 15 10.59 -6.52 0.25
C TYR A 15 9.93 -5.75 1.38
N ASP A 16 8.69 -6.08 1.73
CA ASP A 16 8.00 -5.42 2.85
C ASP A 16 8.65 -5.72 4.21
N GLU A 17 9.22 -6.91 4.40
CA GLU A 17 10.00 -7.30 5.58
C GLU A 17 11.38 -6.61 5.61
N LEU A 18 12.06 -6.50 4.47
CA LEU A 18 13.34 -5.77 4.38
C LEU A 18 13.15 -4.27 4.70
N THR A 19 12.08 -3.69 4.17
CA THR A 19 11.76 -2.27 4.35
C THR A 19 11.02 -1.99 5.65
N SER A 20 10.56 -2.99 6.41
CA SER A 20 9.93 -2.75 7.73
C SER A 20 10.93 -2.26 8.77
N ASN A 21 12.18 -2.75 8.69
CA ASN A 21 13.25 -2.34 9.60
C ASN A 21 13.83 -0.96 9.26
N ASN A 22 13.62 -0.47 8.03
CA ASN A 22 14.02 0.85 7.60
C ASN A 22 12.91 1.49 6.74
N PRO A 23 11.84 2.00 7.36
CA PRO A 23 10.67 2.52 6.64
C PRO A 23 10.96 3.78 5.82
N HIS A 24 12.08 4.47 6.11
CA HIS A 24 12.56 5.62 5.34
C HIS A 24 13.43 5.21 4.14
N SER A 25 13.75 3.92 3.99
CA SER A 25 14.50 3.43 2.84
C SER A 25 13.60 3.39 1.60
N SER A 26 14.12 3.89 0.48
CA SER A 26 13.44 3.81 -0.81
C SER A 26 13.22 2.35 -1.19
N ASP A 27 11.97 2.03 -1.53
CA ASP A 27 11.61 0.72 -2.00
C ASP A 27 12.17 0.49 -3.41
N PRO A 28 12.99 -0.55 -3.65
CA PRO A 28 13.64 -0.77 -4.94
C PRO A 28 12.65 -1.08 -6.07
N ARG A 29 11.39 -1.39 -5.76
CA ARG A 29 10.31 -1.52 -6.74
C ARG A 29 9.92 -0.16 -7.35
N PHE A 30 10.24 0.94 -6.66
CA PHE A 30 9.82 2.31 -6.99
C PHE A 30 11.02 3.27 -7.00
N LEU A 31 11.99 3.03 -7.87
CA LEU A 31 13.19 3.89 -8.04
C LEU A 31 13.00 5.08 -8.99
N GLN A 32 11.79 5.23 -9.54
CA GLN A 32 11.48 6.28 -10.50
C GLN A 32 11.27 7.60 -9.76
N MET A 33 11.64 8.73 -10.38
CA MET A 33 11.38 10.07 -9.78
C MET A 33 9.91 10.30 -9.45
N ASN A 34 9.00 9.71 -10.24
CA ASN A 34 7.57 9.76 -9.94
C ASN A 34 7.21 8.74 -8.85
N GLN A 35 6.98 9.24 -7.64
CA GLN A 35 6.62 8.45 -6.46
C GLN A 35 5.11 8.12 -6.35
N PHE A 36 4.27 8.57 -7.29
CA PHE A 36 2.81 8.36 -7.23
C PHE A 36 2.44 6.88 -7.06
N ASN A 37 3.10 5.99 -7.80
CA ASN A 37 2.86 4.55 -7.71
C ASN A 37 3.28 3.95 -6.36
N HIS A 38 4.34 4.48 -5.75
CA HIS A 38 4.78 4.03 -4.42
C HIS A 38 3.77 4.44 -3.35
N CYS A 39 3.33 5.71 -3.41
CA CYS A 39 2.28 6.24 -2.55
C CYS A 39 1.00 5.41 -2.68
N ALA A 40 0.53 5.14 -3.91
CA ALA A 40 -0.72 4.41 -4.16
C ALA A 40 -0.65 2.96 -3.66
N TYR A 41 0.50 2.31 -3.87
CA TYR A 41 0.75 0.99 -3.32
C TYR A 41 0.65 0.99 -1.79
N ARG A 42 1.34 1.90 -1.10
CA ARG A 42 1.35 1.98 0.37
C ARG A 42 -0.03 2.31 0.94
N TYR A 43 -0.77 3.20 0.31
CA TYR A 43 -2.12 3.52 0.77
C TYR A 43 -3.09 2.36 0.55
N THR A 44 -2.98 1.63 -0.56
CA THR A 44 -3.76 0.39 -0.78
C THR A 44 -3.49 -0.66 0.30
N MET A 45 -2.24 -0.81 0.75
CA MET A 45 -1.89 -1.70 1.87
C MET A 45 -2.62 -1.30 3.16
N PHE A 46 -2.68 0.01 3.43
CA PHE A 46 -3.42 0.56 4.57
C PHE A 46 -4.92 0.28 4.45
N CYS A 47 -5.56 0.65 3.35
CA CYS A 47 -6.99 0.43 3.12
C CYS A 47 -7.37 -1.04 3.30
N ARG A 48 -6.57 -1.95 2.73
CA ARG A 48 -6.76 -3.38 2.88
C ARG A 48 -6.65 -3.83 4.34
N CYS A 49 -5.62 -3.38 5.05
CA CYS A 49 -5.42 -3.70 6.46
C CYS A 49 -6.60 -3.19 7.30
N ALA A 50 -7.01 -1.95 7.08
CA ALA A 50 -8.14 -1.33 7.76
C ALA A 50 -9.45 -2.11 7.53
N ARG A 51 -9.68 -2.59 6.31
CA ARG A 51 -10.85 -3.42 5.98
C ARG A 51 -10.84 -4.79 6.67
N GLU A 52 -9.66 -5.39 6.87
CA GLU A 52 -9.53 -6.72 7.47
C GLU A 52 -9.48 -6.71 9.00
N LEU A 53 -8.77 -5.74 9.59
CA LEU A 53 -8.48 -5.71 11.04
C LEU A 53 -9.04 -4.49 11.77
N GLY A 54 -9.57 -3.50 11.05
CA GLY A 54 -9.93 -2.20 11.59
C GLY A 54 -8.75 -1.21 11.58
N GLU A 55 -9.06 0.07 11.40
CA GLU A 55 -8.08 1.16 11.34
C GLU A 55 -7.30 1.34 12.65
N ASP A 56 -7.95 1.02 13.78
CA ASP A 56 -7.35 1.18 15.09
C ASP A 56 -6.26 0.15 15.42
N ASN A 57 -6.16 -0.91 14.62
CA ASN A 57 -5.16 -1.94 14.81
C ASN A 57 -3.74 -1.33 14.67
N PRO A 58 -2.82 -1.58 15.63
CA PRO A 58 -1.45 -1.08 15.56
C PRO A 58 -0.74 -1.40 14.24
N ARG A 59 -1.05 -2.57 13.65
CA ARG A 59 -0.51 -2.97 12.34
C ARG A 59 -0.97 -2.05 11.22
N CYS A 60 -2.24 -1.64 11.22
CA CYS A 60 -2.79 -0.77 10.18
C CYS A 60 -2.33 0.68 10.38
N LYS A 61 -2.18 1.12 11.63
CA LYS A 61 -1.49 2.40 11.95
C LYS A 61 -0.07 2.44 11.40
N PHE A 62 0.66 1.32 11.50
CA PHE A 62 1.99 1.23 10.89
C PHE A 62 1.96 1.26 9.36
N GLN A 63 0.98 0.63 8.70
CA GLN A 63 0.84 0.75 7.24
C GLN A 63 0.50 2.19 6.81
N TYR A 64 -0.36 2.87 7.57
CA TYR A 64 -0.68 4.27 7.33
C TYR A 64 0.55 5.17 7.49
N TYR A 65 1.37 4.94 8.52
CA TYR A 65 2.65 5.62 8.69
C TYR A 65 3.59 5.43 7.48
N ARG A 66 3.65 4.23 6.90
CA ARG A 66 4.44 3.98 5.69
C ARG A 66 3.87 4.69 4.46
N ALA A 67 2.55 4.85 4.37
CA ALA A 67 1.92 5.67 3.34
C ALA A 67 2.29 7.16 3.52
N GLN A 68 2.29 7.67 4.75
CA GLN A 68 2.73 9.05 5.06
C GLN A 68 4.18 9.34 4.63
N ILE A 69 5.08 8.36 4.73
CA ILE A 69 6.46 8.51 4.25
C ILE A 69 6.53 8.53 2.71
N ALA A 70 5.67 7.76 2.03
CA ALA A 70 5.72 7.59 0.59
C ALA A 70 4.93 8.66 -0.19
N CYS A 71 3.95 9.29 0.44
CA CYS A 71 3.01 10.23 -0.16
C CYS A 71 3.36 11.68 0.16
N THR A 72 2.93 12.61 -0.70
CA THR A 72 2.82 14.02 -0.30
C THR A 72 1.61 14.21 0.61
N ALA A 73 1.61 15.27 1.43
CA ALA A 73 0.49 15.56 2.33
C ALA A 73 -0.84 15.75 1.57
N GLU A 74 -0.81 16.51 0.47
CA GLU A 74 -1.97 16.76 -0.41
C GLU A 74 -2.56 15.45 -0.96
N GLN A 75 -1.71 14.54 -1.48
CA GLN A 75 -2.18 13.24 -2.00
C GLN A 75 -2.86 12.40 -0.92
N LEU A 76 -2.32 12.44 0.30
CA LEU A 76 -2.85 11.67 1.40
C LEU A 76 -4.20 12.24 1.90
N GLU A 77 -4.30 13.56 1.99
CA GLU A 77 -5.55 14.27 2.31
C GLU A 77 -6.63 13.94 1.28
N ASP A 78 -6.33 14.07 -0.01
CA ASP A 78 -7.26 13.73 -1.10
C ASP A 78 -7.77 12.28 -0.99
N TRP A 79 -6.87 11.34 -0.73
CA TRP A 79 -7.24 9.93 -0.64
C TRP A 79 -8.07 9.61 0.60
N ASN A 80 -7.78 10.24 1.73
CA ASN A 80 -8.58 10.14 2.95
C ASN A 80 -9.98 10.71 2.72
N ASP A 81 -10.09 11.88 2.11
CA ASP A 81 -11.34 12.51 1.70
C ASP A 81 -12.18 11.57 0.83
N HIS A 82 -11.56 10.98 -0.20
CA HIS A 82 -12.23 10.03 -1.08
C HIS A 82 -12.65 8.76 -0.34
N ARG A 83 -11.89 8.34 0.67
CA ARG A 83 -12.18 7.15 1.48
C ARG A 83 -13.34 7.39 2.42
N GLU A 84 -13.40 8.55 3.08
CA GLU A 84 -14.54 8.98 3.89
C GLU A 84 -15.83 9.10 3.05
N LYS A 85 -15.71 9.56 1.80
CA LYS A 85 -16.81 9.62 0.83
C LYS A 85 -17.18 8.25 0.24
N GLY A 86 -16.42 7.19 0.52
CA GLY A 86 -16.65 5.85 -0.05
C GLY A 86 -16.34 5.73 -1.56
N THR A 87 -15.57 6.67 -2.11
CA THR A 87 -15.23 6.76 -3.55
C THR A 87 -13.77 6.37 -3.85
N CYS A 88 -12.98 6.08 -2.82
CA CYS A 88 -11.58 5.71 -2.99
C CYS A 88 -11.44 4.33 -3.65
N VAL A 89 -10.93 4.31 -4.89
CA VAL A 89 -10.72 3.08 -5.67
C VAL A 89 -9.87 2.07 -4.92
N MET A 90 -8.84 2.53 -4.21
CA MET A 90 -7.91 1.68 -3.44
C MET A 90 -8.60 0.95 -2.28
N ASP A 91 -9.66 1.52 -1.72
CA ASP A 91 -10.42 0.94 -0.61
C ASP A 91 -11.47 -0.09 -1.08
N VAL A 92 -11.99 0.08 -2.30
CA VAL A 92 -13.02 -0.78 -2.90
C VAL A 92 -12.46 -1.85 -3.84
N LEU A 93 -11.14 -2.00 -3.94
CA LEU A 93 -10.53 -3.01 -4.82
C LEU A 93 -11.00 -4.44 -4.45
N PRO A 94 -11.33 -5.28 -5.44
CA PRO A 94 -11.76 -6.65 -5.21
C PRO A 94 -10.61 -7.51 -4.69
N ASP A 95 -10.96 -8.44 -3.80
CA ASP A 95 -10.00 -9.28 -3.06
C ASP A 95 -8.97 -9.99 -3.94
N ARG A 96 -9.36 -10.44 -5.12
CA ARG A 96 -8.45 -11.09 -6.08
C ARG A 96 -7.26 -10.22 -6.49
N LEU A 97 -7.45 -8.89 -6.57
CA LEU A 97 -6.41 -7.95 -6.98
C LEU A 97 -5.50 -7.57 -5.81
N THR A 98 -6.00 -7.65 -4.59
CA THR A 98 -5.25 -7.29 -3.38
C THR A 98 -4.81 -8.51 -2.56
N ALA A 99 -5.03 -9.73 -3.04
CA ALA A 99 -4.71 -10.95 -2.30
C ALA A 99 -3.22 -11.05 -1.94
N HIS A 100 -2.35 -10.56 -2.81
CA HIS A 100 -0.89 -10.53 -2.62
C HIS A 100 -0.43 -9.42 -1.65
N LEU A 101 -1.32 -8.52 -1.27
CA LEU A 101 -1.09 -7.44 -0.30
C LEU A 101 -1.40 -7.87 1.13
N ARG A 102 -1.89 -9.11 1.32
CA ARG A 102 -2.10 -9.69 2.66
C ARG A 102 -0.76 -9.89 3.34
N GLN A 103 -0.56 -9.23 4.48
CA GLN A 103 0.62 -9.37 5.33
C GLN A 103 0.31 -10.21 6.56
#